data_AF-A0AAQ3Y1A9-F1
#
_entry.id   AF-A0AAQ3Y1A9-F1
#
_cell.length_a   1.000
_cell.length_b   1.000
_cell.length_c   1.000
_cell.angle_alpha   90.00
_cell.angle_beta   90.00
_cell.angle_gamma   90.00
#
_symmetry.space_group_name_H-M   'P 1'
#
loop_
_entity.id
_entity.type
_entity.pdbx_description
1 polymer ?
#
loop_
_entity_poly.entity_id
_entity_poly.type
_entity_poly.pdbx_seq_one_letter_code
_entity_poly.pdbx_strand_id
1 'polypeptide(L)'
;MNRDRIIFASAFVLSIIFLIVVPVPDYIQYFYMSIFFYVTAYLLIIKKKSDLLSIPITKPLTDAGKNILLINGFIVVLAATILLVVGLVTLLN
;
A
#
# COMPACT_ATOMS: atom_id res chain seq x y z
N MET A 1 -20.03 -5.95 -6.27
CA MET A 1 -18.73 -5.34 -5.89
C MET A 1 -18.28 -6.02 -4.60
N ASN A 2 -17.13 -6.70 -4.59
CA ASN A 2 -16.72 -7.53 -3.45
C ASN A 2 -16.59 -6.71 -2.16
N ARG A 3 -17.27 -7.15 -1.11
CA ARG A 3 -17.29 -6.55 0.23
C ARG A 3 -15.89 -6.18 0.73
N ASP A 4 -14.91 -7.05 0.44
CA ASP A 4 -13.52 -6.86 0.83
C ASP A 4 -12.87 -5.61 0.19
N ARG A 5 -13.14 -5.33 -1.10
CA ARG A 5 -12.66 -4.10 -1.77
C ARG A 5 -13.19 -2.85 -1.10
N ILE A 6 -14.47 -2.88 -0.75
CA ILE A 6 -15.12 -1.74 -0.12
C ILE A 6 -14.48 -1.53 1.25
N ILE A 7 -14.27 -2.59 2.03
CA ILE A 7 -13.59 -2.49 3.33
C ILE A 7 -12.18 -1.92 3.18
N PHE A 8 -11.39 -2.37 2.20
CA PHE A 8 -10.04 -1.86 1.99
C PHE A 8 -10.01 -0.41 1.50
N ALA A 9 -10.86 -0.06 0.53
CA ALA A 9 -10.97 1.31 0.05
C ALA A 9 -11.48 2.25 1.14
N SER A 10 -12.47 1.82 1.93
CA SER A 10 -12.96 2.57 3.09
C SER A 10 -11.87 2.74 4.15
N ALA A 11 -11.11 1.69 4.46
CA ALA A 11 -9.99 1.78 5.41
C ALA A 11 -8.90 2.74 4.91
N PHE A 12 -8.58 2.72 3.62
CA PHE A 12 -7.64 3.64 2.98
C PHE A 12 -8.12 5.09 3.02
N VAL A 13 -9.39 5.33 2.68
CA VAL A 13 -9.98 6.67 2.73
C VAL A 13 -10.02 7.18 4.17
N LEU A 14 -10.38 6.33 5.13
CA LEU A 14 -10.34 6.67 6.55
C LEU A 14 -8.93 7.00 7.04
N SER A 15 -7.90 6.24 6.62
CA SER A 15 -6.53 6.54 7.03
C SER A 15 -6.00 7.83 6.38
N ILE A 16 -6.37 8.14 5.14
CA ILE A 16 -6.06 9.46 4.52
C ILE A 16 -6.77 10.59 5.28
N ILE A 17 -8.08 10.46 5.54
CA ILE A 17 -8.85 11.47 6.27
C ILE A 17 -8.24 11.68 7.66
N PHE A 18 -7.87 10.61 8.35
CA PHE A 18 -7.23 10.68 9.66
C PHE A 18 -5.91 11.44 9.61
N LEU A 19 -5.06 11.18 8.60
CA LEU A 19 -3.81 11.91 8.39
C LEU A 19 -3.99 13.40 8.07
N ILE A 20 -5.09 13.78 7.42
CA ILE A 20 -5.37 15.18 7.06
C ILE A 20 -6.01 15.95 8.23
N VAL A 21 -6.94 15.31 8.94
CA VAL A 21 -7.78 15.97 9.95
C VAL A 21 -7.11 16.00 11.32
N VAL A 22 -6.37 14.96 11.68
CA VAL A 22 -5.67 14.90 12.96
C VAL A 22 -4.27 15.47 12.77
N PRO A 23 -3.87 16.51 13.51
CA PRO A 23 -2.50 17.01 13.47
C PRO A 23 -1.59 15.99 14.18
N VAL A 24 -1.16 14.98 13.43
CA VAL A 24 -0.21 13.97 13.89
C VAL A 24 1.20 14.46 13.55
N PRO A 25 2.20 14.31 14.44
CA PRO A 25 3.59 14.62 14.10
C PRO A 25 4.05 13.94 12.81
N ASP A 26 4.87 14.63 12.01
CA ASP A 26 5.28 14.19 10.67
C ASP A 26 5.89 12.78 10.67
N TYR A 27 6.70 12.44 11.69
CA TYR A 27 7.25 11.08 11.82
C TYR A 27 6.15 10.01 11.90
N ILE A 28 5.06 10.25 12.63
CA ILE A 28 3.93 9.33 12.73
C ILE A 28 3.23 9.21 11.38
N GLN A 29 3.08 10.32 10.63
CA GLN A 29 2.50 10.30 9.29
C GLN A 29 3.33 9.43 8.34
N TYR A 30 4.66 9.59 8.33
CA TYR A 30 5.57 8.78 7.52
C TYR A 30 5.52 7.30 7.91
N PHE A 31 5.42 6.99 9.20
CA PHE A 31 5.23 5.62 9.68
C PHE A 31 3.93 5.01 9.17
N TYR A 32 2.80 5.70 9.26
CA TYR A 32 1.52 5.22 8.74
C TYR A 32 1.56 5.00 7.22
N MET A 33 2.15 5.93 6.46
CA MET A 33 2.32 5.77 5.01
C MET A 33 3.19 4.56 4.67
N SER A 34 4.28 4.32 5.42
CA SER A 34 5.13 3.15 5.21
C SER A 34 4.36 1.83 5.43
N ILE A 35 3.57 1.72 6.51
CA ILE A 35 2.75 0.55 6.80
C ILE A 35 1.74 0.31 5.68
N PHE A 36 1.08 1.37 5.21
CA PHE A 36 0.13 1.27 4.11
C PHE A 36 0.79 0.75 2.81
N PHE A 37 1.98 1.25 2.47
CA PHE A 37 2.72 0.75 1.31
C PHE A 37 3.21 -0.68 1.49
N TYR A 38 3.66 -1.10 2.68
CA TYR A 38 4.01 -2.50 2.93
C TYR A 38 2.81 -3.45 2.76
N VAL A 39 1.64 -3.05 3.25
CA VAL A 39 0.40 -3.83 3.05
C VAL A 39 0.06 -3.91 1.56
N THR A 40 0.18 -2.79 0.83
CA THR A 40 -0.07 -2.74 -0.62
C THR A 40 0.90 -3.63 -1.40
N ALA A 41 2.20 -3.56 -1.09
CA ALA A 41 3.22 -4.41 -1.69
C ALA A 41 2.96 -5.89 -1.40
N TYR A 42 2.59 -6.25 -0.18
CA TYR A 42 2.23 -7.61 0.20
C TYR A 42 1.07 -8.14 -0.64
N LEU A 43 0.03 -7.33 -0.85
CA LEU A 43 -1.11 -7.70 -1.69
C LEU A 43 -0.73 -7.86 -3.16
N LEU A 44 0.22 -7.07 -3.67
CA LEU A 44 0.72 -7.16 -5.05
C LEU A 44 1.65 -8.37 -5.28
N ILE A 45 2.54 -8.68 -4.32
CA ILE A 45 3.57 -9.71 -4.47
C ILE A 45 3.05 -11.11 -4.11
N ILE A 46 2.44 -11.24 -2.93
CA ILE A 46 2.14 -12.54 -2.32
C ILE A 46 0.69 -12.96 -2.61
N LYS A 47 -0.26 -12.05 -2.44
CA LYS A 47 -1.68 -12.39 -2.57
C LYS A 47 -2.19 -12.20 -4.02
N LYS A 48 -1.70 -13.02 -4.95
CA LYS A 48 -2.10 -13.02 -6.39
C LYS A 48 -3.61 -13.20 -6.65
N LYS A 49 -4.36 -13.76 -5.68
CA LYS A 49 -5.83 -13.89 -5.69
C LYS A 49 -6.50 -12.95 -4.70
N SER A 50 -5.94 -11.78 -4.47
CA SER A 50 -6.58 -10.77 -3.66
C SER A 50 -7.63 -10.08 -4.53
N ASP A 51 -8.88 -10.47 -4.35
CA ASP A 51 -10.02 -9.78 -4.94
C ASP A 51 -10.18 -8.35 -4.43
N LEU A 52 -9.24 -7.84 -3.62
CA LEU A 52 -9.16 -6.48 -3.08
C LEU A 52 -8.52 -5.47 -4.05
N LEU A 53 -7.53 -5.89 -4.85
CA LEU A 53 -6.79 -5.01 -5.77
C LEU A 53 -6.92 -5.43 -7.24
N SER A 54 -7.57 -6.58 -7.51
CA SER A 54 -7.74 -7.06 -8.86
C SER A 54 -8.70 -6.15 -9.64
N ILE A 55 -8.23 -5.34 -10.58
CA ILE A 55 -9.08 -5.03 -11.74
C ILE A 55 -9.54 -6.40 -12.25
N PRO A 56 -10.84 -6.67 -12.49
CA PRO A 56 -11.28 -8.00 -12.91
C PRO A 56 -10.53 -8.37 -14.19
N ILE A 57 -9.48 -9.19 -14.04
CA ILE A 57 -8.66 -9.61 -15.16
C ILE A 57 -9.42 -10.77 -15.76
N THR A 58 -10.30 -10.46 -16.70
CA THR A 58 -11.14 -11.43 -17.42
C THR A 58 -10.32 -12.44 -18.24
N LYS A 59 -9.00 -12.28 -18.28
CA LYS A 59 -8.03 -13.19 -18.90
C LYS A 59 -6.91 -13.52 -17.91
N PRO A 60 -6.37 -14.75 -17.90
CA PRO A 60 -5.19 -15.05 -17.09
C PRO A 60 -4.05 -14.08 -17.42
N LEU A 61 -3.39 -13.54 -16.39
CA LEU A 61 -2.21 -12.69 -16.55
C LEU A 61 -1.16 -13.44 -17.38
N THR A 62 -0.78 -12.85 -18.51
CA THR A 62 0.40 -13.27 -19.28
C THR A 62 1.64 -13.19 -18.39
N ASP A 63 2.71 -13.92 -18.71
CA ASP A 63 3.93 -13.88 -17.89
C ASP A 63 4.55 -12.48 -17.82
N ALA A 64 4.38 -11.66 -18.87
CA ALA A 64 4.69 -10.25 -18.85
C ALA A 64 3.87 -9.47 -17.80
N GLY A 65 2.56 -9.72 -17.69
CA GLY A 65 1.69 -9.10 -16.69
C GLY A 65 2.07 -9.49 -15.25
N LYS A 66 2.48 -10.73 -15.02
CA LYS A 66 2.99 -11.18 -13.71
C LYS A 66 4.28 -10.47 -13.33
N ASN A 67 5.20 -10.31 -14.29
CA ASN A 67 6.47 -9.60 -14.08
C ASN A 67 6.25 -8.12 -13.75
N ILE A 68 5.32 -7.45 -14.44
CA ILE A 68 4.96 -6.05 -14.16
C ILE A 68 4.40 -5.90 -12.73
N LEU A 69 3.52 -6.82 -12.30
CA LEU A 69 2.97 -6.80 -10.94
C LEU A 69 4.04 -6.98 -9.86
N LEU A 70 5.01 -7.86 -10.10
CA LEU A 70 6.16 -8.07 -9.24
C LEU A 70 7.06 -6.84 -9.15
N ILE A 71 7.38 -6.22 -10.29
CA ILE A 71 8.17 -4.99 -10.34
C ILE A 71 7.46 -3.87 -9.59
N ASN A 72 6.16 -3.68 -9.82
CA ASN A 72 5.36 -2.70 -9.09
C ASN A 72 5.34 -2.97 -7.58
N GLY A 73 5.16 -4.23 -7.17
CA GLY A 73 5.27 -4.62 -5.77
C GLY A 73 6.62 -4.24 -5.16
N PHE A 74 7.72 -4.50 -5.88
CA PHE A 74 9.07 -4.17 -5.42
C PHE A 74 9.31 -2.66 -5.29
N ILE A 75 8.85 -1.87 -6.26
CA ILE A 75 8.91 -0.41 -6.20
C ILE A 75 8.14 0.11 -4.98
N VAL A 76 6.97 -0.45 -4.68
CA VAL A 76 6.18 -0.07 -3.50
C VAL A 76 6.89 -0.44 -2.19
N VAL A 77 7.57 -1.60 -2.11
CA VAL A 77 8.42 -1.94 -0.95
C VAL A 77 9.55 -0.93 -0.76
N LEU A 78 10.21 -0.53 -1.85
CA LEU A 78 11.30 0.44 -1.81
C LEU A 78 10.79 1.80 -1.30
N ALA A 79 9.66 2.27 -1.82
CA ALA A 79 9.01 3.50 -1.35
C ALA A 79 8.62 3.41 0.15
N ALA A 80 8.06 2.28 0.59
CA ALA A 80 7.73 2.04 1.99
C ALA A 80 8.97 2.12 2.90
N THR A 81 10.08 1.55 2.45
CA THR A 81 11.36 1.52 3.19
C THR A 81 11.93 2.94 3.32
N ILE A 82 11.92 3.73 2.24
CA ILE A 82 12.37 5.13 2.27
C ILE A 82 11.52 5.93 3.27
N LEU A 83 10.19 5.80 3.20
CA LEU A 83 9.30 6.51 4.13
C LEU A 83 9.52 6.11 5.59
N LEU A 84 9.79 4.82 5.85
CA LEU A 84 10.13 4.35 7.19
C LEU A 84 11.45 4.96 7.70
N VAL A 85 12.48 5.00 6.86
CA VAL A 85 13.76 5.63 7.20
C VAL A 85 13.58 7.13 7.45
N VAL A 86 12.84 7.83 6.58
CA VAL A 86 12.53 9.26 6.77
C VAL A 86 11.78 9.47 8.09
N GLY A 87 10.75 8.67 8.37
CA GLY A 87 10.00 8.74 9.63
C GLY A 87 10.88 8.52 10.85
N LEU A 88 11.81 7.57 10.80
CA LEU A 88 12.79 7.34 11.87
C LEU A 88 13.75 8.51 12.06
N VAL A 89 14.27 9.09 10.98
CA VAL A 89 15.17 10.26 11.05
C VAL A 89 14.42 11.48 11.60
N THR A 90 13.17 11.70 11.20
CA THR A 90 12.31 12.78 11.73
C THR A 90 11.92 12.56 13.19
N LEU A 91 11.85 11.33 13.68
CA LEU A 91 11.62 11.04 15.11
C LEU A 91 12.85 11.35 15.97
N LEU A 92 14.05 11.15 15.41
CA LEU A 92 15.32 11.28 16.12
C LEU A 92 15.86 12.72 16.15
N ASN A 93 15.37 13.59 15.27
CA ASN A 93 15.70 15.02 15.20
C ASN A 93 14.61 15.86 15.86
#